data_AF-A0A395UZR9-F1
#
_entry.id   AF-A0A395UZR9-F1
#
_cell.length_a   1.000
_cell.length_b   1.000
_cell.length_c   1.000
_cell.angle_alpha   90.00
_cell.angle_beta   90.00
_cell.angle_gamma   90.00
#
_symmetry.space_group_name_H-M   'P 1'
#
loop_
_entity.id
_entity.type
_entity.pdbx_description
1 polymer ?
#
loop_
_entity_poly.entity_id
_entity_poly.type
_entity_poly.pdbx_seq_one_letter_code
_entity_poly.pdbx_strand_id
1 'polypeptide(L)'
;MNNKLEVIGIDHGWSMMKTISQVFVTGVKEITTTPALFGDVLEYEGKFYKVGTVRQEVKDTKVEDGSFYLLTLAAVAKELKRRGLAEAKVFL
;
A
#
# COMPACT_ATOMS: atom_id res chain seq x y z
N MET A 1 -8.56 -5.58 25.39
CA MET A 1 -8.34 -5.11 24.01
C MET A 1 -9.62 -5.36 23.24
N ASN A 2 -10.18 -4.34 22.60
CA ASN A 2 -11.38 -4.51 21.80
C ASN A 2 -10.96 -5.21 20.50
N ASN A 3 -11.16 -6.52 20.40
CA ASN A 3 -10.76 -7.32 19.22
C ASN A 3 -11.76 -7.11 18.07
N LYS A 4 -11.93 -5.86 17.63
CA LYS A 4 -12.77 -5.56 16.48
C LYS A 4 -12.05 -6.00 15.21
N LEU A 5 -12.62 -6.98 14.52
CA LEU A 5 -12.14 -7.40 13.20
C LEU A 5 -12.49 -6.32 12.18
N GLU A 6 -11.48 -5.77 11.52
CA GLU A 6 -11.62 -4.84 10.41
C GLU A 6 -11.36 -5.60 9.10
N VAL A 7 -12.37 -5.70 8.24
CA VAL A 7 -12.21 -6.30 6.90
C VAL A 7 -11.93 -5.20 5.89
N ILE A 8 -10.93 -5.42 5.03
CA ILE A 8 -10.52 -4.50 3.96
C ILE A 8 -10.48 -5.28 2.66
N GLY A 9 -11.37 -4.94 1.73
CA GLY A 9 -11.31 -5.44 0.35
C GLY A 9 -10.35 -4.59 -0.49
N ILE A 10 -9.49 -5.25 -1.25
CA ILE A 10 -8.50 -4.63 -2.14
C ILE A 10 -8.68 -5.21 -3.54
N ASP A 11 -8.88 -4.34 -4.53
CA ASP A 11 -8.87 -4.68 -5.96
C ASP A 11 -7.53 -4.28 -6.58
N HIS A 12 -6.74 -5.28 -6.97
CA HIS A 12 -5.45 -5.14 -7.62
C HIS A 12 -5.60 -5.03 -9.14
N GLY A 13 -5.69 -3.79 -9.63
CA GLY A 13 -5.61 -3.51 -11.06
C GLY A 13 -4.18 -3.33 -11.56
N TRP A 14 -3.94 -3.61 -12.84
CA TRP A 14 -2.66 -3.29 -13.50
C TRP A 14 -2.40 -1.79 -13.65
N SER A 15 -3.44 -0.95 -13.51
CA SER A 15 -3.30 0.50 -13.57
C SER A 15 -3.62 1.19 -12.24
N MET A 16 -4.59 0.66 -11.49
CA MET A 16 -5.08 1.28 -10.27
C MET A 16 -5.31 0.23 -9.19
N MET A 17 -4.80 0.51 -8.01
CA MET A 17 -5.18 -0.10 -6.74
C MET A 17 -6.47 0.56 -6.23
N LYS A 18 -7.44 -0.24 -5.79
CA LYS A 18 -8.71 0.28 -5.27
C LYS A 18 -9.08 -0.40 -3.96
N THR A 19 -9.59 0.39 -3.04
CA THR A 19 -10.33 -0.06 -1.86
C THR A 19 -11.69 0.64 -1.86
N ILE A 20 -12.50 0.43 -0.82
CA ILE A 20 -13.78 1.13 -0.70
C ILE A 20 -13.63 2.67 -0.63
N SER A 21 -12.49 3.17 -0.12
CA SER A 21 -12.29 4.62 0.06
C SER A 21 -11.08 5.20 -0.68
N GLN A 22 -10.24 4.38 -1.30
CA GLN A 22 -9.00 4.81 -1.92
C GLN A 22 -8.91 4.34 -3.37
N VAL A 23 -8.41 5.21 -4.23
CA VAL A 23 -7.98 4.88 -5.58
C VAL A 23 -6.60 5.48 -5.78
N PHE A 24 -5.62 4.66 -6.15
CA PHE A 24 -4.27 5.15 -6.42
C PHE A 24 -3.58 4.32 -7.50
N VAL A 25 -2.62 4.94 -8.18
CA VAL A 25 -1.88 4.30 -9.27
C VAL A 25 -1.11 3.09 -8.74
N THR A 26 -1.09 2.01 -9.53
CA THR A 26 -0.28 0.80 -9.28
C THR A 26 1.19 1.12 -9.54
N GLY A 27 1.76 2.02 -8.74
CA GLY A 27 3.13 2.55 -8.85
C GLY A 27 3.78 2.55 -7.48
N VAL A 28 4.91 1.86 -7.33
CA VAL A 28 5.71 1.86 -6.11
C VAL A 28 7.19 1.92 -6.48
N LYS A 29 7.95 2.79 -5.80
CA LYS A 29 9.39 2.93 -6.05
C LYS A 29 10.13 3.11 -4.73
N GLU A 30 11.16 2.29 -4.51
CA GLU A 30 12.08 2.46 -3.38
C GLU A 30 12.82 3.79 -3.49
N ILE A 31 12.95 4.50 -2.37
CA ILE A 31 13.70 5.74 -2.24
C ILE A 31 14.79 5.55 -1.19
N THR A 32 15.98 6.02 -1.49
CA THR A 32 17.19 5.81 -0.67
C THR A 32 17.42 6.92 0.34
N THR A 33 16.67 8.03 0.25
CA THR A 33 16.76 9.16 1.15
C THR A 33 15.53 9.22 2.05
N THR A 34 15.74 9.56 3.32
CA THR A 34 14.65 9.85 4.25
C THR A 34 13.82 11.01 3.69
N PRO A 35 12.51 10.83 3.46
CA PRO A 35 11.67 11.88 2.92
C PRO A 35 11.58 13.07 3.89
N ALA A 36 11.60 14.28 3.36
CA ALA A 36 11.22 15.47 4.13
C ALA A 36 9.72 15.48 4.46
N LEU A 37 8.89 14.80 3.66
CA LEU A 37 7.45 14.64 3.84
C LEU A 37 7.05 13.17 3.62
N PHE A 38 6.31 12.60 4.57
CA PHE A 38 5.87 11.19 4.53
C PHE A 38 4.54 10.97 3.77
N GLY A 39 4.05 11.98 3.05
CA GLY A 39 2.85 11.84 2.21
C GLY A 39 3.07 10.77 1.14
N ASP A 40 2.20 9.76 1.10
CA ASP A 40 2.28 8.61 0.18
C ASP A 40 3.63 7.86 0.22
N VAL A 41 4.22 7.76 1.41
CA VAL A 41 5.39 6.93 1.65
C VAL A 41 5.00 5.74 2.51
N LEU A 42 5.38 4.54 2.09
CA LEU A 42 5.36 3.32 2.88
C LEU A 42 6.77 3.08 3.43
N GLU A 43 6.88 2.89 4.74
CA GLU A 43 8.07 2.32 5.35
C GLU A 43 7.84 0.83 5.58
N TYR A 44 8.74 -0.01 5.12
CA TYR A 44 8.68 -1.46 5.29
C TYR A 44 10.09 -2.02 5.43
N GLU A 45 10.34 -2.78 6.50
CA GLU A 45 11.64 -3.40 6.80
C GLU A 45 12.83 -2.42 6.75
N GLY A 46 12.63 -1.19 7.26
CA GLY A 46 13.66 -0.15 7.30
C GLY A 46 13.94 0.54 5.96
N LYS A 47 13.13 0.27 4.94
CA LYS A 47 13.20 0.91 3.61
C LYS A 47 11.99 1.79 3.36
N PHE A 48 12.17 2.82 2.54
CA PHE A 48 11.11 3.75 2.17
C PHE A 48 10.68 3.55 0.72
N TYR A 49 9.37 3.61 0.49
CA TYR A 49 8.76 3.40 -0.82
C TYR A 49 7.76 4.51 -1.11
N LYS A 50 7.95 5.24 -2.21
CA LYS A 50 6.94 6.19 -2.70
C LYS A 50 5.84 5.42 -3.42
N VAL A 51 4.60 5.62 -2.98
CA VAL A 51 3.39 4.97 -3.51
C VAL A 51 2.62 5.93 -4.41
N GLY A 52 1.95 5.41 -5.44
CA GLY A 52 1.17 6.22 -6.38
C GLY A 52 2.06 7.00 -7.37
N THR A 53 3.26 6.47 -7.65
CA THR A 53 4.19 7.03 -8.63
C THR A 53 3.77 6.66 -10.06
N VAL A 54 4.72 6.64 -11.00
CA VAL A 54 4.48 6.15 -12.36
C VAL A 54 3.94 4.72 -12.30
N ARG A 55 2.93 4.45 -13.12
CA ARG A 55 2.34 3.13 -13.27
C ARG A 55 3.42 2.09 -13.58
N GLN A 56 3.38 0.97 -12.88
CA GLN A 56 4.27 -0.16 -13.15
C GLN A 56 4.01 -0.77 -14.52
N GLU A 57 5.07 -1.32 -15.11
CA GLU A 57 4.99 -2.12 -16.31
C GLU A 57 4.11 -3.36 -16.07
N VAL A 58 3.37 -3.74 -17.10
CA VAL A 58 2.56 -4.95 -17.05
C VAL A 58 3.48 -6.15 -17.26
N LYS A 59 3.37 -7.13 -16.37
CA LYS A 59 4.08 -8.42 -16.43
C LYS A 59 3.09 -9.56 -16.68
N ASP A 60 3.58 -10.79 -16.81
CA ASP A 60 2.71 -11.95 -17.02
C ASP A 60 1.83 -12.20 -15.80
N THR A 61 2.39 -12.02 -14.59
CA THR A 61 1.64 -12.08 -13.34
C THR A 61 1.97 -10.92 -12.40
N LYS A 62 1.04 -10.60 -11.51
CA LYS A 62 1.19 -9.53 -10.50
C LYS A 62 2.08 -9.90 -9.32
N VAL A 63 2.54 -11.15 -9.25
CA VAL A 63 3.26 -11.70 -8.09
C VAL A 63 4.69 -12.09 -8.43
N GLU A 64 5.17 -11.73 -9.62
CA GLU A 64 6.56 -11.97 -10.03
C GLU A 64 7.58 -11.22 -9.16
N ASP A 65 7.18 -10.09 -8.58
CA ASP A 65 8.00 -9.34 -7.64
C ASP A 65 7.19 -8.87 -6.43
N GLY A 66 7.88 -8.25 -5.47
CA GLY A 66 7.28 -7.74 -4.24
C GLY A 66 6.43 -6.48 -4.40
N SER A 67 6.27 -5.93 -5.61
CA SER A 67 5.63 -4.62 -5.80
C SER A 67 4.16 -4.61 -5.39
N PHE A 68 3.38 -5.62 -5.78
CA PHE A 68 1.98 -5.73 -5.41
C PHE A 68 1.78 -6.07 -3.93
N TYR A 69 2.76 -6.73 -3.30
CA TYR A 69 2.76 -6.90 -1.86
C TYR A 69 2.92 -5.55 -1.14
N LEU A 70 3.88 -4.71 -1.56
CA LEU A 70 4.03 -3.35 -1.03
C LEU A 70 2.79 -2.48 -1.27
N LEU A 71 2.17 -2.59 -2.45
CA LEU A 71 0.91 -1.89 -2.74
C LEU A 71 -0.26 -2.36 -1.86
N THR A 72 -0.28 -3.65 -1.49
CA THR A 72 -1.24 -4.21 -0.53
C THR A 72 -1.07 -3.58 0.84
N LEU A 73 0.17 -3.53 1.35
CA LEU A 73 0.48 -2.87 2.62
C LEU A 73 0.08 -1.38 2.62
N ALA A 74 0.36 -0.68 1.52
CA ALA A 74 -0.03 0.71 1.37
C ALA A 74 -1.56 0.90 1.36
N ALA A 75 -2.31 0.02 0.69
CA ALA A 75 -3.77 0.04 0.69
C ALA A 75 -4.35 -0.18 2.09
N VAL A 76 -3.82 -1.17 2.83
CA VAL A 76 -4.21 -1.44 4.23
C VAL A 76 -3.92 -0.22 5.11
N ALA A 77 -2.72 0.35 5.02
CA ALA A 77 -2.35 1.53 5.82
C ALA A 77 -3.25 2.74 5.52
N LYS A 78 -3.60 2.98 4.25
CA LYS A 78 -4.53 4.06 3.87
C LYS A 78 -5.93 3.85 4.44
N GLU A 79 -6.45 2.63 4.42
CA GLU A 79 -7.76 2.29 5.00
C GLU A 79 -7.77 2.40 6.54
N LEU A 80 -6.73 1.91 7.21
CA LEU A 80 -6.58 2.07 8.67
C LEU A 80 -6.55 3.54 9.05
N LYS A 81 -5.72 4.34 8.35
CA LYS A 81 -5.65 5.80 8.57
C LYS A 81 -7.01 6.47 8.39
N ARG A 82 -7.78 6.10 7.35
CA ARG A 82 -9.12 6.66 7.10
C ARG A 82 -10.10 6.35 8.23
N ARG A 83 -9.95 5.18 8.87
CA ARG A 83 -10.73 4.72 10.03
C ARG A 83 -10.20 5.24 11.37
N GLY A 84 -9.15 6.06 11.37
CA GLY A 84 -8.54 6.60 12.59
C GLY A 84 -7.69 5.60 13.37
N LEU A 85 -7.28 4.50 12.73
CA LEU A 85 -6.43 3.46 13.31
C LEU A 85 -4.99 3.67 12.87
N ALA A 86 -4.05 3.66 13.82
CA ALA A 86 -2.62 3.78 13.57
C ALA A 86 -1.87 2.44 13.74
N GLU A 87 -2.49 1.47 14.40
CA GLU A 87 -1.92 0.15 14.67
C GLU A 87 -2.97 -0.94 14.45
N ALA A 88 -2.53 -2.09 13.95
CA ALA A 88 -3.35 -3.28 13.80
C ALA A 88 -2.48 -4.53 13.73
N LYS A 89 -3.01 -5.66 14.20
CA LYS A 89 -2.48 -6.98 13.81
C LYS A 89 -3.08 -7.35 12.46
N VAL A 90 -2.27 -7.33 11.43
CA VAL A 90 -2.72 -7.54 10.04
C VAL A 90 -2.53 -9.01 9.67
N PHE A 91 -3.55 -9.58 9.03
CA PHE A 91 -3.50 -10.88 8.35
C PHE A 91 -3.77 -10.61 6.87
N LEU A 92 -2.88 -11.07 5.98
CA LEU A 92 -2.91 -10.88 4.53
C LEU A 92 -3.07 -12.21 3.80
#